data_AF-A0ABD3NMN5-F1
#
_entry.id   AF-A0ABD3NMN5-F1
#
_cell.length_a   1.000
_cell.length_b   1.000
_cell.length_c   1.000
_cell.angle_alpha   90.00
_cell.angle_beta   90.00
_cell.angle_gamma   90.00
#
_symmetry.space_group_name_H-M   'P 1'
#
loop_
_entity.id
_entity.type
_entity.pdbx_description
1 polymer ?
#
loop_
_entity_poly.entity_id
_entity_poly.type
_entity_poly.pdbx_seq_one_letter_code
_entity_poly.pdbx_strand_id
1 'polypeptide(L)'
;MDVSKQMYEPVSTNGGLDESFIATATAVGTLYPTEARPYLEVVAPATLPEGYTFEAQSNGQPFRVTVPMGGVEEGQKFPVQVPSGSRVFPANRSSVPVGHWKDDLIACCGLGCCHPSLWMAYCCPMLLLGQVMTRLKLTWSAQEGGNPAQTSSTFRIIAFLWITWLSLRILPNYFTVAFTDEYGELNMTGGFVILFLSLLGMAISIFFFIITCKTRRHIREKYQIPEQQCHGSHAYLEVVAPATLPESVAIKGYTFEAQADGQPFTVTVPMGGVEEGQKFQVPVPSGSRVLPASSSSVPVGHWKDDLCACCGLGCFHPSLCMAYCCSMLLLAQVMTRLKLKWSAQEGGNVAQASSTFRILAFLWIAFIGLQITLQILKLRELNYEVEHGEPNATGAFMVLLLNLVVMAFSIFFLVIICKTRRHIREKYQIPEQQCHGCEDCCCSYWCTCCTISQMARHTGDYATHGSRWCSETGLPPSAHSSETELPTSVPSIV
;
A
#
# COMPACT_ATOMS: atom_id res chain seq x y z
N MET A 1 7.04 0.66 -56.19
CA MET A 1 6.06 -0.38 -55.86
C MET A 1 4.81 0.34 -55.38
N ASP A 2 3.97 0.68 -56.35
CA ASP A 2 2.63 1.21 -56.17
C ASP A 2 1.72 0.08 -55.70
N VAL A 3 0.94 0.31 -54.64
CA VAL A 3 -0.24 -0.50 -54.33
C VAL A 3 -1.42 0.42 -54.13
N SER A 4 -2.41 0.14 -54.96
CA SER A 4 -3.60 0.90 -55.34
C SER A 4 -4.69 0.97 -54.27
N LYS A 5 -5.39 2.10 -54.32
CA LYS A 5 -6.72 2.39 -53.77
C LYS A 5 -7.76 1.35 -54.19
N GLN A 6 -8.70 1.02 -53.30
CA GLN A 6 -10.01 0.47 -53.66
C GLN A 6 -11.12 1.37 -53.12
N MET A 7 -11.96 1.82 -54.05
CA MET A 7 -13.25 2.51 -53.85
C MET A 7 -14.33 1.50 -53.46
N TYR A 8 -15.30 1.94 -52.66
CA TYR A 8 -16.61 1.31 -52.52
C TYR A 8 -17.69 2.35 -52.83
N GLU A 9 -18.60 1.99 -53.73
CA GLU A 9 -19.84 2.72 -54.08
C GLU A 9 -21.02 2.31 -53.18
N PRO A 10 -22.11 3.11 -53.13
CA PRO A 10 -23.21 2.93 -52.20
C PRO A 10 -24.39 2.15 -52.81
N VAL A 11 -25.12 1.41 -51.95
CA VAL A 11 -26.39 0.78 -52.30
C VAL A 11 -27.54 1.62 -51.75
N SER A 12 -28.43 2.06 -52.63
CA SER A 12 -29.74 2.62 -52.32
C SER A 12 -30.84 1.62 -52.66
N THR A 13 -31.85 1.46 -51.80
CA THR A 13 -33.20 1.09 -52.24
C THR A 13 -34.24 1.68 -51.29
N ASN A 14 -35.10 2.53 -51.86
CA ASN A 14 -36.42 2.90 -51.35
C ASN A 14 -37.39 1.70 -51.47
N GLY A 15 -38.38 1.63 -50.59
CA GLY A 15 -39.58 0.79 -50.73
C GLY A 15 -40.63 1.19 -49.70
N GLY A 16 -41.77 1.71 -50.17
CA GLY A 16 -42.83 2.30 -49.36
C GLY A 16 -43.93 1.33 -48.88
N LEU A 17 -44.68 1.86 -47.90
CA LEU A 17 -46.13 1.77 -47.58
C LEU A 17 -46.93 0.53 -48.04
N ASP A 18 -47.61 -0.13 -47.10
CA ASP A 18 -49.07 0.07 -46.91
C ASP A 18 -49.67 -0.64 -45.68
N GLU A 19 -50.91 -0.21 -45.42
CA GLU A 19 -51.81 -0.17 -44.27
C GLU A 19 -52.24 -1.44 -43.48
N SER A 20 -52.43 -1.19 -42.17
CA SER A 20 -53.57 -1.53 -41.27
C SER A 20 -53.93 -2.99 -40.92
N PHE A 21 -54.10 -3.25 -39.61
CA PHE A 21 -55.30 -3.87 -39.03
C PHE A 21 -55.35 -3.60 -37.51
N ILE A 22 -56.56 -3.35 -37.00
CA ILE A 22 -56.91 -2.97 -35.63
C ILE A 22 -56.85 -4.19 -34.69
N ALA A 23 -56.28 -4.03 -33.50
CA ALA A 23 -56.63 -4.83 -32.32
C ALA A 23 -56.45 -4.03 -31.03
N THR A 24 -57.54 -3.88 -30.28
CA THR A 24 -57.59 -3.32 -28.92
C THR A 24 -57.08 -4.36 -27.92
N ALA A 25 -56.07 -4.02 -27.13
CA ALA A 25 -55.66 -4.79 -25.96
C ALA A 25 -55.26 -3.84 -24.81
N THR A 26 -56.02 -3.92 -23.72
CA THR A 26 -55.69 -3.30 -22.44
C THR A 26 -54.59 -4.12 -21.78
N ALA A 27 -53.42 -3.53 -21.59
CA ALA A 27 -52.35 -4.11 -20.77
C ALA A 27 -51.84 -3.05 -19.79
N VAL A 28 -51.94 -3.38 -18.51
CA VAL A 28 -51.34 -2.65 -17.38
C VAL A 28 -49.82 -2.76 -17.52
N GLY A 29 -49.20 -1.70 -18.02
CA GLY A 29 -47.76 -1.58 -18.13
C GLY A 29 -47.16 -1.11 -16.82
N THR A 30 -46.44 -1.99 -16.14
CA THR A 30 -45.47 -1.66 -15.11
C THR A 30 -44.52 -0.57 -15.63
N LEU A 31 -44.48 0.57 -14.96
CA LEU A 31 -43.51 1.64 -15.18
C LEU A 31 -42.09 1.07 -14.95
N TYR A 32 -41.36 0.81 -16.03
CA TYR A 32 -39.92 0.62 -15.94
C TYR A 32 -39.28 1.91 -15.44
N PRO A 33 -38.28 1.87 -14.55
CA PRO A 33 -37.55 3.06 -14.15
C PRO A 33 -36.87 3.67 -15.37
N THR A 34 -37.27 4.90 -15.69
CA THR A 34 -36.71 5.72 -16.77
C THR A 34 -35.19 5.78 -16.61
N GLU A 35 -34.47 5.27 -17.62
CA GLU A 35 -33.02 5.24 -17.69
C GLU A 35 -32.44 6.62 -17.35
N ALA A 36 -31.72 6.72 -16.22
CA ALA A 36 -31.21 7.98 -15.72
C ALA A 36 -30.16 8.54 -16.70
N ARG A 37 -30.55 9.53 -17.49
CA ARG A 37 -29.63 10.23 -18.40
C ARG A 37 -28.66 11.09 -17.58
N PRO A 38 -27.35 11.07 -17.86
CA PRO A 38 -26.40 11.92 -17.15
C PRO A 38 -26.67 13.41 -17.47
N TYR A 39 -26.71 14.24 -16.42
CA TYR A 39 -26.85 15.71 -16.52
C TYR A 39 -25.52 16.37 -16.17
N LEU A 40 -25.22 17.52 -16.78
CA LEU A 40 -24.09 18.37 -16.40
C LEU A 40 -24.61 19.62 -15.70
N GLU A 41 -24.02 19.99 -14.56
CA GLU A 41 -24.33 21.25 -13.87
C GLU A 41 -23.53 22.39 -14.52
N VAL A 42 -24.23 23.39 -15.06
CA VAL A 42 -23.62 24.56 -15.73
C VAL A 42 -23.90 25.81 -14.89
N VAL A 43 -22.88 26.66 -14.73
CA VAL A 43 -23.00 27.97 -14.07
C VAL A 43 -23.32 29.03 -15.13
N ALA A 44 -24.41 29.77 -14.95
CA ALA A 44 -24.80 30.84 -15.86
C ALA A 44 -23.79 32.01 -15.82
N PRO A 45 -23.24 32.46 -16.97
CA PRO A 45 -22.25 33.54 -17.00
C PRO A 45 -22.85 34.94 -16.82
N ALA A 46 -24.18 35.06 -16.93
CA ALA A 46 -24.95 36.28 -16.78
C ALA A 46 -26.42 35.90 -16.48
N THR A 47 -27.26 36.88 -16.15
CA THR A 47 -28.71 36.67 -16.11
C THR A 47 -29.22 36.55 -17.55
N LEU A 48 -29.69 35.36 -17.92
CA LEU A 48 -30.08 35.00 -19.28
C LEU A 48 -31.57 34.61 -19.33
N PRO A 49 -32.33 35.09 -20.33
CA PRO A 49 -33.73 34.74 -20.48
C PRO A 49 -33.89 33.27 -20.92
N GLU A 50 -35.06 32.72 -20.67
CA GLU A 50 -35.47 31.39 -21.15
C GLU A 50 -35.18 31.20 -22.65
N GLY A 51 -34.68 30.02 -23.02
CA GLY A 51 -34.40 29.66 -24.40
C GLY A 51 -33.12 30.27 -24.99
N TYR A 52 -32.43 31.16 -24.26
CA TYR A 52 -31.14 31.68 -24.70
C TYR A 52 -30.11 30.54 -24.82
N THR A 53 -29.25 30.59 -25.83
CA THR A 53 -28.20 29.59 -26.03
C THR A 53 -26.81 30.21 -25.89
N PHE A 54 -25.92 29.54 -25.16
CA PHE A 54 -24.53 29.97 -25.01
C PHE A 54 -23.57 28.77 -25.07
N GLU A 55 -22.29 29.03 -25.34
CA GLU A 55 -21.26 27.99 -25.32
C GLU A 55 -20.69 27.85 -23.90
N ALA A 56 -20.82 26.65 -23.34
CA ALA A 56 -20.13 26.26 -22.13
C ALA A 56 -18.95 25.36 -22.49
N GLN A 57 -17.90 25.34 -21.67
CA GLN A 57 -16.81 24.37 -21.82
C GLN A 57 -16.90 23.29 -20.76
N SER A 58 -16.87 22.03 -21.20
CA SER A 58 -16.66 20.87 -20.33
C SER A 58 -15.44 20.11 -20.83
N ASN A 59 -14.47 19.87 -19.94
CA ASN A 59 -13.20 19.22 -20.28
C ASN A 59 -12.44 19.86 -21.46
N GLY A 60 -12.54 21.19 -21.60
CA GLY A 60 -11.89 21.94 -22.67
C GLY A 60 -12.55 21.80 -24.05
N GLN A 61 -13.73 21.16 -24.15
CA GLN A 61 -14.53 21.17 -25.37
C GLN A 61 -15.76 22.08 -25.21
N PRO A 62 -16.01 23.00 -26.16
CA PRO A 62 -17.21 23.82 -26.15
C PRO A 62 -18.44 22.97 -26.53
N PHE A 63 -19.55 23.19 -25.85
CA PHE A 63 -20.85 22.65 -26.20
C PHE A 63 -21.94 23.71 -25.96
N ARG A 64 -23.01 23.66 -26.74
CA ARG A 64 -24.12 24.63 -26.61
C ARG A 64 -25.07 24.21 -25.50
N VAL A 65 -25.37 25.16 -24.62
CA VAL A 65 -26.33 25.06 -23.52
C VAL A 65 -27.51 25.94 -23.84
N THR A 66 -28.73 25.42 -23.66
CA THR A 66 -29.97 26.20 -23.73
C THR A 66 -30.48 26.47 -22.32
N VAL A 67 -30.80 27.73 -22.03
CA VAL A 67 -31.34 28.17 -20.74
C VAL A 67 -32.76 27.58 -20.55
N PRO A 68 -33.04 26.96 -19.39
CA PRO A 68 -34.33 26.33 -19.10
C PRO A 68 -35.48 27.33 -19.00
N MET A 69 -36.71 26.81 -18.88
CA MET A 69 -37.89 27.63 -18.66
C MET A 69 -37.77 28.46 -17.38
N GLY A 70 -38.16 29.74 -17.45
CA GLY A 70 -38.02 30.71 -16.37
C GLY A 70 -36.72 31.53 -16.38
N GLY A 71 -35.78 31.25 -17.29
CA GLY A 71 -34.49 31.93 -17.33
C GLY A 71 -33.54 31.48 -16.22
N VAL A 72 -32.35 32.06 -16.19
CA VAL A 72 -31.34 31.84 -15.14
C VAL A 72 -30.69 33.16 -14.74
N GLU A 73 -30.35 33.31 -13.47
CA GLU A 73 -29.58 34.45 -12.94
C GLU A 73 -28.07 34.22 -13.07
N GLU A 74 -27.29 35.30 -13.14
CA GLU A 74 -25.82 35.21 -13.13
C GLU A 74 -25.30 34.40 -11.93
N GLY A 75 -24.44 33.41 -12.19
CA GLY A 75 -23.91 32.50 -11.17
C GLY A 75 -24.84 31.35 -10.78
N GLN A 76 -26.09 31.33 -11.25
CA GLN A 76 -27.02 30.23 -10.98
C GLN A 76 -26.53 28.94 -11.63
N LYS A 77 -26.58 27.85 -10.87
CA LYS A 77 -26.30 26.51 -11.36
C LYS A 77 -27.59 25.85 -11.84
N PHE A 78 -27.55 25.24 -13.03
CA PHE A 78 -28.70 24.50 -13.55
C PHE A 78 -28.25 23.27 -14.34
N PRO A 79 -29.05 22.18 -14.31
CA PRO A 79 -28.72 20.94 -15.00
C PRO A 79 -29.04 21.04 -16.50
N VAL A 80 -28.13 20.54 -17.33
CA VAL A 80 -28.25 20.49 -18.79
C VAL A 80 -28.13 19.04 -19.26
N GLN A 81 -29.05 18.60 -20.13
CA GLN A 81 -28.93 17.30 -20.77
C GLN A 81 -27.80 17.32 -21.81
N VAL A 82 -26.93 16.32 -21.75
CA VAL A 82 -25.87 16.14 -22.75
C VAL A 82 -26.52 15.75 -24.10
N PRO A 83 -26.30 16.50 -25.20
CA PRO A 83 -26.93 16.20 -26.49
C PRO A 83 -26.62 14.79 -26.96
N SER A 84 -27.64 14.00 -27.29
CA SER A 84 -27.54 12.56 -27.65
C SER A 84 -26.78 12.26 -28.94
N GLY A 85 -26.21 13.27 -29.62
CA GLY A 85 -25.41 13.12 -30.84
C GLY A 85 -23.97 13.64 -30.70
N SER A 86 -23.63 14.33 -29.61
CA SER A 86 -22.24 14.57 -29.29
C SER A 86 -21.66 13.20 -28.98
N ARG A 87 -20.67 12.75 -29.76
CA ARG A 87 -19.69 11.77 -29.27
C ARG A 87 -18.95 12.44 -28.12
N VAL A 88 -19.64 12.60 -26.99
CA VAL A 88 -19.04 12.41 -25.69
C VAL A 88 -18.52 11.00 -25.81
N PHE A 89 -17.29 10.88 -26.34
CA PHE A 89 -16.42 9.79 -25.95
C PHE A 89 -16.67 9.71 -24.45
N PRO A 90 -17.20 8.58 -23.94
CA PRO A 90 -17.44 8.46 -22.52
C PRO A 90 -16.21 9.06 -21.87
N ALA A 91 -16.40 9.90 -20.86
CA ALA A 91 -15.32 10.54 -20.12
C ALA A 91 -14.40 9.52 -19.41
N ASN A 92 -14.27 8.32 -19.96
CA ASN A 92 -13.19 7.36 -19.91
C ASN A 92 -11.82 7.92 -20.38
N ARG A 93 -11.64 9.24 -20.45
CA ARG A 93 -10.35 9.78 -20.04
C ARG A 93 -10.28 9.62 -18.53
N SER A 94 -9.92 8.40 -18.12
CA SER A 94 -9.56 7.97 -16.77
C SER A 94 -9.33 9.14 -15.83
N SER A 95 -10.39 9.67 -15.23
CA SER A 95 -10.25 10.64 -14.16
C SER A 95 -9.49 9.90 -13.08
N VAL A 96 -8.31 10.42 -12.71
CA VAL A 96 -7.54 9.83 -11.62
C VAL A 96 -8.45 9.82 -10.39
N PRO A 97 -8.69 8.67 -9.77
CA PRO A 97 -9.59 8.61 -8.62
C PRO A 97 -9.09 9.53 -7.52
N VAL A 98 -10.02 10.24 -6.89
CA VAL A 98 -9.79 11.08 -5.72
C VAL A 98 -10.30 10.29 -4.51
N GLY A 99 -9.61 10.36 -3.38
CA GLY A 99 -10.01 9.67 -2.15
C GLY A 99 -9.59 8.20 -2.05
N HIS A 100 -9.04 7.58 -3.10
CA HIS A 100 -8.55 6.19 -3.05
C HIS A 100 -7.46 5.93 -4.10
N TRP A 101 -6.71 4.84 -3.91
CA TRP A 101 -5.77 4.36 -4.92
C TRP A 101 -6.54 3.76 -6.09
N LYS A 102 -6.08 4.01 -7.32
CA LYS A 102 -6.68 3.42 -8.52
C LYS A 102 -6.58 1.89 -8.52
N ASP A 103 -5.39 1.41 -8.16
CA ASP A 103 -5.08 0.00 -8.09
C ASP A 103 -4.72 -0.33 -6.63
N ASP A 104 -5.17 -1.50 -6.20
CA ASP A 104 -4.85 -2.08 -4.90
C ASP A 104 -3.38 -2.50 -4.81
N LEU A 105 -2.87 -2.68 -3.59
CA LEU A 105 -1.44 -2.95 -3.34
C LEU A 105 -0.95 -4.26 -4.01
N ILE A 106 -1.84 -5.25 -4.13
CA ILE A 106 -1.54 -6.55 -4.74
C ILE A 106 -2.11 -6.68 -6.17
N ALA A 107 -2.76 -5.63 -6.69
CA ALA A 107 -3.25 -5.59 -8.06
C ALA A 107 -2.13 -5.33 -9.10
N CYS A 108 -0.87 -5.61 -8.77
CA CYS A 108 0.28 -5.38 -9.64
C CYS A 108 0.24 -6.18 -10.94
N CYS A 109 -0.51 -7.30 -10.97
CA CYS A 109 -0.81 -8.11 -12.14
C CYS A 109 -2.17 -7.80 -12.79
N GLY A 110 -2.92 -6.79 -12.32
CA GLY A 110 -4.26 -6.46 -12.85
C GLY A 110 -4.25 -6.06 -14.33
N LEU A 111 -3.12 -5.52 -14.81
CA LEU A 111 -2.87 -5.23 -16.23
C LEU A 111 -2.13 -6.37 -16.97
N GLY A 112 -1.95 -7.52 -16.31
CA GLY A 112 -1.17 -8.67 -16.78
C GLY A 112 0.27 -8.71 -16.24
N CYS A 113 0.82 -9.92 -16.06
CA CYS A 113 2.18 -10.14 -15.55
C CYS A 113 3.30 -9.67 -16.51
N CYS A 114 2.96 -9.45 -17.78
CA CYS A 114 3.88 -8.91 -18.80
C CYS A 114 3.78 -7.39 -18.96
N HIS A 115 2.98 -6.70 -18.14
CA HIS A 115 2.83 -5.26 -18.28
C HIS A 115 4.16 -4.52 -17.96
N PRO A 116 4.59 -3.54 -18.78
CA PRO A 116 5.88 -2.87 -18.59
C PRO A 116 6.04 -2.21 -17.22
N SER A 117 4.95 -1.74 -16.59
CA SER A 117 5.03 -1.14 -15.25
C SER A 117 5.42 -2.15 -14.18
N LEU A 118 4.98 -3.40 -14.29
CA LEU A 118 5.34 -4.45 -13.34
C LEU A 118 6.84 -4.77 -13.45
N TRP A 119 7.33 -4.96 -14.68
CA TRP A 119 8.76 -5.19 -14.93
C TRP A 119 9.63 -4.01 -14.55
N MET A 120 9.18 -2.78 -14.82
CA MET A 120 9.89 -1.59 -14.37
C MET A 120 9.89 -1.47 -12.85
N ALA A 121 8.80 -1.81 -12.17
CA ALA A 121 8.76 -1.83 -10.70
C ALA A 121 9.70 -2.90 -10.13
N TYR A 122 9.83 -4.05 -10.80
CA TYR A 122 10.69 -5.14 -10.34
C TYR A 122 12.17 -4.92 -10.66
N CYS A 123 12.50 -4.66 -11.92
CA CYS A 123 13.89 -4.55 -12.40
C CYS A 123 14.49 -3.17 -12.17
N CYS A 124 13.68 -2.11 -12.28
CA CYS A 124 14.16 -0.72 -12.30
C CYS A 124 13.28 0.21 -11.44
N PRO A 125 13.01 -0.11 -10.16
CA PRO A 125 12.01 0.60 -9.36
C PRO A 125 12.28 2.10 -9.25
N MET A 126 13.55 2.51 -9.21
CA MET A 126 13.93 3.92 -9.12
C MET A 126 13.69 4.67 -10.43
N LEU A 127 13.85 4.03 -11.59
CA LEU A 127 13.50 4.65 -12.86
C LEU A 127 12.00 4.88 -12.96
N LEU A 128 11.19 3.89 -12.54
CA LEU A 128 9.74 4.04 -12.47
C LEU A 128 9.33 5.17 -11.50
N LEU A 129 9.96 5.24 -10.33
CA LEU A 129 9.73 6.32 -9.37
C LEU A 129 10.06 7.68 -9.98
N GLY A 130 11.20 7.82 -10.67
CA GLY A 130 11.57 9.05 -11.38
C GLY A 130 10.55 9.46 -12.44
N GLN A 131 9.95 8.50 -13.16
CA GLN A 131 8.86 8.78 -14.10
C GLN A 131 7.60 9.29 -13.39
N VAL A 132 7.21 8.65 -12.28
CA VAL A 132 6.07 9.07 -11.46
C VAL A 132 6.29 10.48 -10.91
N MET A 133 7.45 10.76 -10.32
CA MET A 133 7.82 12.07 -9.79
C MET A 133 7.76 13.15 -10.88
N THR A 134 8.27 12.86 -12.08
CA THR A 134 8.24 13.79 -13.22
C THR A 134 6.81 14.10 -13.65
N ARG A 135 5.92 13.09 -13.72
CA ARG A 135 4.49 13.29 -14.02
C ARG A 135 3.76 14.10 -12.96
N LEU A 136 4.17 13.96 -11.70
CA LEU A 136 3.62 14.73 -10.58
C LEU A 136 4.16 16.16 -10.48
N LYS A 137 5.16 16.51 -11.31
CA LYS A 137 5.91 17.79 -11.26
C LYS A 137 6.66 17.98 -9.94
N LEU A 138 7.22 16.90 -9.40
CA LEU A 138 8.09 16.93 -8.24
C LEU A 138 9.55 17.13 -8.67
N THR A 139 10.36 17.75 -7.81
CA THR A 139 11.83 17.76 -7.94
C THR A 139 12.43 16.39 -7.58
N TRP A 140 13.72 16.18 -7.85
CA TRP A 140 14.44 14.94 -7.48
C TRP A 140 14.48 14.65 -5.96
N SER A 141 14.22 15.65 -5.13
CA SER A 141 14.08 15.52 -3.66
C SER A 141 12.63 15.32 -3.20
N ALA A 142 11.71 15.10 -4.16
CA ALA A 142 10.26 14.97 -3.95
C ALA A 142 9.60 16.22 -3.32
N GLN A 143 10.06 17.41 -3.68
CA GLN A 143 9.44 18.68 -3.27
C GLN A 143 8.56 19.27 -4.38
N GLU A 144 7.49 19.95 -3.99
CA GLU A 144 6.63 20.73 -4.89
C GLU A 144 7.25 22.08 -5.24
N GLY A 145 6.75 22.72 -6.31
CA GLY A 145 7.05 24.13 -6.60
C GLY A 145 8.43 24.41 -7.21
N GLY A 146 9.16 23.38 -7.64
CA GLY A 146 10.40 23.57 -8.39
C GLY A 146 10.15 24.26 -9.74
N ASN A 147 11.14 25.03 -10.21
CA ASN A 147 11.12 25.58 -11.57
C ASN A 147 10.86 24.44 -12.58
N PRO A 148 10.03 24.63 -13.64
CA PRO A 148 9.85 23.64 -14.71
C PRO A 148 11.13 22.97 -15.21
N ALA A 149 12.25 23.70 -15.23
CA ALA A 149 13.57 23.13 -15.55
C ALA A 149 14.02 22.04 -14.56
N GLN A 150 13.83 22.24 -13.25
CA GLN A 150 14.17 21.27 -12.21
C GLN A 150 13.28 20.03 -12.26
N THR A 151 11.97 20.20 -12.49
CA THR A 151 11.04 19.06 -12.61
C THR A 151 11.33 18.25 -13.86
N SER A 152 11.66 18.89 -14.98
CA SER A 152 12.09 18.18 -16.22
C SER A 152 13.39 17.39 -16.06
N SER A 153 14.28 17.82 -15.15
CA SER A 153 15.55 17.13 -14.86
C SER A 153 15.40 15.99 -13.86
N THR A 154 14.23 15.85 -13.21
CA THR A 154 14.03 14.89 -12.11
C THR A 154 14.29 13.45 -12.54
N PHE A 155 13.68 12.99 -13.63
CA PHE A 155 13.95 11.65 -14.15
C PHE A 155 15.44 11.41 -14.44
N ARG A 156 16.13 12.39 -15.04
CA ARG A 156 17.55 12.27 -15.38
C ARG A 156 18.44 12.14 -14.14
N ILE A 157 18.17 12.94 -13.11
CA ILE A 157 18.90 12.89 -11.84
C ILE A 157 18.66 11.56 -11.13
N ILE A 158 17.40 11.11 -11.05
CA ILE A 158 17.07 9.82 -10.43
C ILE A 158 17.69 8.65 -11.20
N ALA A 159 17.69 8.70 -12.54
CA ALA A 159 18.35 7.70 -13.37
C ALA A 159 19.87 7.68 -13.14
N PHE A 160 20.51 8.85 -13.07
CA PHE A 160 21.93 8.95 -12.74
C PHE A 160 22.24 8.35 -11.37
N LEU A 161 21.51 8.75 -10.32
CA LEU A 161 21.67 8.21 -8.97
C LEU A 161 21.46 6.68 -8.93
N TRP A 162 20.54 6.16 -9.74
CA TRP A 162 20.29 4.71 -9.79
C TRP A 162 21.43 3.96 -10.48
N ILE A 163 21.97 4.50 -11.57
CA ILE A 163 23.17 3.97 -12.22
C ILE A 163 24.35 4.04 -11.26
N THR A 164 24.57 5.16 -10.57
CA THR A 164 25.62 5.30 -9.56
C THR A 164 25.45 4.28 -8.44
N TRP A 165 24.24 4.09 -7.94
CA TRP A 165 23.95 3.07 -6.93
C TRP A 165 24.27 1.66 -7.42
N LEU A 166 23.87 1.32 -8.65
CA LEU A 166 24.15 0.03 -9.27
C LEU A 166 25.67 -0.18 -9.42
N SER A 167 26.39 0.85 -9.89
CA SER A 167 27.85 0.83 -9.96
C SER A 167 28.48 0.63 -8.58
N LEU A 168 28.02 1.33 -7.54
CA LEU A 168 28.51 1.16 -6.17
C LEU A 168 28.22 -0.22 -5.57
N ARG A 169 27.23 -0.96 -6.11
CA ARG A 169 26.97 -2.35 -5.73
C ARG A 169 27.86 -3.35 -6.47
N ILE A 170 28.24 -3.05 -7.71
CA ILE A 170 29.07 -3.94 -8.54
C ILE A 170 30.57 -3.70 -8.31
N LEU A 171 31.00 -2.44 -8.19
CA LEU A 171 32.40 -2.02 -8.07
C LEU A 171 33.13 -2.66 -6.88
N PRO A 172 32.55 -2.84 -5.69
CA PRO A 172 33.22 -3.53 -4.59
C PRO A 172 33.74 -4.91 -4.98
N ASN A 173 33.01 -5.67 -5.81
CA ASN A 173 33.47 -6.98 -6.27
C ASN A 173 34.69 -6.84 -7.19
N TYR A 174 34.65 -5.87 -8.10
CA TYR A 174 35.77 -5.59 -9.01
C TYR A 174 37.02 -5.11 -8.26
N PHE A 175 36.85 -4.17 -7.33
CA PHE A 175 37.95 -3.68 -6.50
C PHE A 175 38.49 -4.74 -5.54
N THR A 176 37.66 -5.67 -5.08
CA THR A 176 38.15 -6.78 -4.27
C THR A 176 39.18 -7.58 -5.05
N VAL A 177 38.92 -7.92 -6.31
CA VAL A 177 39.90 -8.57 -7.20
C VAL A 177 41.15 -7.71 -7.41
N ALA A 178 40.98 -6.41 -7.65
CA ALA A 178 42.09 -5.50 -7.95
C ALA A 178 43.01 -5.23 -6.74
N PHE A 179 42.52 -5.37 -5.51
CA PHE A 179 43.27 -5.08 -4.28
C PHE A 179 43.65 -6.33 -3.46
N THR A 180 43.28 -7.52 -3.92
CA THR A 180 43.87 -8.76 -3.40
C THR A 180 45.28 -8.93 -3.95
N ASP A 181 46.23 -9.26 -3.08
CA ASP A 181 47.58 -9.60 -3.49
C ASP A 181 47.67 -11.02 -4.10
N GLU A 182 48.89 -11.45 -4.42
CA GLU A 182 49.18 -12.79 -4.96
C GLU A 182 48.76 -13.94 -4.02
N TYR A 183 48.58 -13.67 -2.72
CA TYR A 183 48.10 -14.62 -1.74
C TYR A 183 46.57 -14.56 -1.54
N GLY A 184 45.89 -13.65 -2.24
CA GLY A 184 44.47 -13.42 -2.09
C GLY A 184 44.11 -12.63 -0.83
N GLU A 185 45.08 -12.02 -0.15
CA GLU A 185 44.83 -11.17 1.00
C GLU A 185 44.45 -9.76 0.54
N LEU A 186 43.32 -9.26 1.03
CA LEU A 186 42.87 -7.91 0.74
C LEU A 186 43.76 -6.91 1.48
N ASN A 187 44.51 -6.09 0.74
CA ASN A 187 45.32 -5.06 1.39
C ASN A 187 44.41 -4.04 2.12
N MET A 188 44.96 -3.43 3.18
CA MET A 188 44.21 -2.54 4.05
C MET A 188 43.53 -1.39 3.29
N THR A 189 44.21 -0.83 2.29
CA THR A 189 43.69 0.23 1.42
C THR A 189 42.44 -0.22 0.66
N GLY A 190 42.48 -1.40 0.04
CA GLY A 190 41.35 -2.01 -0.66
C GLY A 190 40.16 -2.23 0.27
N GLY A 191 40.43 -2.72 1.49
CA GLY A 191 39.42 -2.84 2.55
C GLY A 191 38.69 -1.53 2.83
N PHE A 192 39.44 -0.42 3.00
CA PHE A 192 38.84 0.90 3.21
C PHE A 192 38.04 1.39 2.01
N VAL A 193 38.52 1.18 0.78
CA VAL A 193 37.78 1.56 -0.45
C VAL A 193 36.46 0.81 -0.53
N ILE A 194 36.48 -0.51 -0.33
CA ILE A 194 35.28 -1.36 -0.39
C ILE A 194 34.26 -0.93 0.68
N LEU A 195 34.72 -0.68 1.91
CA LEU A 195 33.86 -0.20 2.99
C LEU A 195 33.23 1.16 2.64
N PHE A 196 34.03 2.11 2.14
CA PHE A 196 33.54 3.43 1.74
C PHE A 196 32.49 3.36 0.63
N LEU A 197 32.76 2.59 -0.44
CA LEU A 197 31.81 2.41 -1.55
C LEU A 197 30.51 1.75 -1.07
N SER A 198 30.60 0.79 -0.14
CA SER A 198 29.45 0.12 0.46
C SER A 198 28.59 1.08 1.30
N LEU A 199 29.24 1.94 2.10
CA LEU A 199 28.55 2.97 2.89
C LEU A 199 27.87 4.02 1.98
N LEU A 200 28.53 4.44 0.91
CA LEU A 200 27.94 5.36 -0.06
C LEU A 200 26.73 4.73 -0.78
N GLY A 201 26.84 3.46 -1.19
CA GLY A 201 25.72 2.70 -1.76
C GLY A 201 24.54 2.60 -0.80
N MET A 202 24.80 2.40 0.50
CA MET A 202 23.78 2.40 1.56
C MET A 202 23.11 3.77 1.71
N ALA A 203 23.89 4.86 1.70
CA ALA A 203 23.35 6.22 1.78
C ALA A 203 22.41 6.54 0.60
N ILE A 204 22.76 6.11 -0.62
CA ILE A 204 21.88 6.28 -1.78
C ILE A 204 20.61 5.41 -1.66
N SER A 205 20.70 4.18 -1.13
CA SER A 205 19.51 3.36 -0.83
C SER A 205 18.56 4.04 0.17
N ILE A 206 19.12 4.63 1.23
CA ILE A 206 18.33 5.38 2.22
C ILE A 206 17.68 6.60 1.57
N PHE A 207 18.42 7.34 0.75
CA PHE A 207 17.88 8.46 -0.02
C PHE A 207 16.69 8.03 -0.90
N PHE A 208 16.84 6.94 -1.66
CA PHE A 208 15.78 6.38 -2.49
C PHE A 208 14.53 5.99 -1.71
N PHE A 209 14.72 5.37 -0.56
CA PHE A 209 13.62 5.06 0.35
C PHE A 209 12.88 6.32 0.81
N ILE A 210 13.62 7.35 1.26
CA ILE A 210 13.04 8.63 1.71
C ILE A 210 12.23 9.30 0.60
N ILE A 211 12.77 9.41 -0.62
CA ILE A 211 12.04 10.07 -1.71
C ILE A 211 10.82 9.25 -2.17
N THR A 212 10.86 7.92 -2.05
CA THR A 212 9.70 7.06 -2.32
C THR A 212 8.58 7.36 -1.33
N CYS A 213 8.91 7.45 -0.04
CA CYS A 213 7.95 7.79 1.01
C CYS A 213 7.36 9.20 0.81
N LYS A 214 8.20 10.20 0.51
CA LYS A 214 7.76 11.57 0.23
C LYS A 214 6.86 11.63 -1.00
N THR A 215 7.23 10.96 -2.09
CA THR A 215 6.42 10.90 -3.32
C THR A 215 5.06 10.28 -3.04
N ARG A 216 5.03 9.18 -2.28
CA ARG A 216 3.77 8.53 -1.89
C ARG A 216 2.89 9.44 -1.03
N ARG A 217 3.49 10.17 -0.08
CA ARG A 217 2.77 11.17 0.74
C ARG A 217 2.18 12.28 -0.13
N HIS A 218 2.96 12.84 -1.06
CA HIS A 218 2.48 13.85 -2.00
C HIS A 218 1.30 13.34 -2.86
N ILE A 219 1.37 12.10 -3.35
CA ILE A 219 0.24 11.49 -4.09
C ILE A 219 -1.01 11.46 -3.21
N ARG A 220 -0.89 11.08 -1.93
CA ARG A 220 -2.02 11.07 -1.00
C ARG A 220 -2.63 12.45 -0.83
N GLU A 221 -1.81 13.45 -0.50
CA GLU A 221 -2.24 14.83 -0.31
C GLU A 221 -2.90 15.39 -1.57
N LYS A 222 -2.26 15.22 -2.75
CA LYS A 222 -2.74 15.73 -4.04
C LYS A 222 -4.08 15.14 -4.48
N TYR A 223 -4.28 13.85 -4.29
CA TYR A 223 -5.51 13.17 -4.69
C TYR A 223 -6.49 12.99 -3.53
N GLN A 224 -6.28 13.70 -2.41
CA GLN A 224 -7.08 13.59 -1.19
C GLN A 224 -7.31 12.13 -0.78
N ILE A 225 -6.38 11.24 -1.13
CA ILE A 225 -6.43 9.87 -0.65
C ILE A 225 -6.20 10.05 0.83
N PRO A 226 -7.21 9.76 1.67
CA PRO A 226 -7.02 9.89 3.09
C PRO A 226 -5.75 9.11 3.37
N GLU A 227 -4.85 9.73 4.13
CA GLU A 227 -4.01 8.86 4.92
C GLU A 227 -5.03 7.94 5.56
N GLN A 228 -4.93 6.64 5.32
CA GLN A 228 -5.40 5.71 6.32
C GLN A 228 -4.53 6.09 7.53
N GLN A 229 -4.89 7.19 8.20
CA GLN A 229 -5.17 7.21 9.60
C GLN A 229 -5.79 5.83 9.73
N CYS A 230 -4.99 4.88 10.23
CA CYS A 230 -5.49 3.86 11.12
C CYS A 230 -6.65 4.57 11.79
N HIS A 231 -7.90 4.32 11.39
CA HIS A 231 -9.03 5.19 11.75
C HIS A 231 -8.91 5.30 13.24
N GLY A 232 -8.36 6.40 13.77
CA GLY A 232 -7.42 6.28 14.90
C GLY A 232 -8.17 5.70 16.02
N SER A 233 -8.08 4.36 16.21
CA SER A 233 -9.19 3.51 16.64
C SER A 233 -10.25 4.42 17.21
N HIS A 234 -11.19 4.93 16.38
CA HIS A 234 -12.26 5.74 16.95
C HIS A 234 -12.83 4.77 17.95
N ALA A 235 -12.49 4.97 19.22
CA ALA A 235 -12.66 3.90 20.18
C ALA A 235 -14.15 3.64 20.11
N TYR A 236 -14.52 2.47 19.59
CA TYR A 236 -15.91 2.22 19.35
C TYR A 236 -16.43 1.71 20.67
N LEU A 237 -17.36 2.46 21.26
CA LEU A 237 -18.11 1.94 22.37
C LEU A 237 -19.15 0.99 21.78
N GLU A 238 -19.15 -0.24 22.27
CA GLU A 238 -20.27 -1.15 22.05
C GLU A 238 -21.43 -0.62 22.92
N VAL A 239 -22.48 -0.14 22.26
CA VAL A 239 -23.67 0.40 22.91
C VAL A 239 -24.83 -0.54 22.65
N VAL A 240 -25.59 -0.84 23.70
CA VAL A 240 -26.82 -1.61 23.61
C VAL A 240 -27.96 -0.63 23.36
N ALA A 241 -28.72 -0.83 22.28
CA ALA A 241 -29.87 -0.01 21.97
C ALA A 241 -30.95 -0.15 23.07
N PRO A 242 -31.40 0.95 23.69
CA PRO A 242 -32.36 0.89 24.80
C PRO A 242 -33.81 0.63 24.35
N ALA A 243 -34.09 0.76 23.05
CA ALA A 243 -35.39 0.50 22.44
C ALA A 243 -35.18 0.24 20.94
N THR A 244 -36.19 -0.31 20.27
CA THR A 244 -36.20 -0.43 18.80
C THR A 244 -36.37 0.96 18.19
N LEU A 245 -35.31 1.46 17.56
CA LEU A 245 -35.24 2.76 16.92
C LEU A 245 -35.31 2.55 15.39
N PRO A 246 -36.45 2.85 14.75
CA PRO A 246 -36.63 2.62 13.33
C PRO A 246 -35.71 3.52 12.50
N GLU A 247 -35.39 3.09 11.28
CA GLU A 247 -34.68 3.89 10.29
C GLU A 247 -35.41 5.22 10.05
N SER A 248 -34.85 6.34 10.52
CA SER A 248 -35.45 7.64 10.25
C SER A 248 -35.13 8.08 8.82
N VAL A 249 -36.15 8.14 7.97
CA VAL A 249 -36.09 8.69 6.61
C VAL A 249 -35.84 10.21 6.60
N ALA A 250 -35.87 10.87 7.77
CA ALA A 250 -35.62 12.30 7.89
C ALA A 250 -34.14 12.60 8.16
N ILE A 251 -33.64 13.62 7.47
CA ILE A 251 -32.26 14.12 7.26
C ILE A 251 -31.37 14.31 8.53
N LYS A 252 -31.88 14.04 9.74
CA LYS A 252 -31.11 14.03 10.99
C LYS A 252 -31.42 12.74 11.75
N GLY A 253 -30.49 11.77 11.70
CA GLY A 253 -30.63 10.46 12.32
C GLY A 253 -31.02 10.53 13.80
N TYR A 254 -31.75 9.51 14.28
CA TYR A 254 -32.09 9.39 15.69
C TYR A 254 -30.82 9.41 16.56
N THR A 255 -30.86 10.18 17.65
CA THR A 255 -29.80 10.21 18.65
C THR A 255 -30.36 9.92 20.03
N PHE A 256 -29.61 9.22 20.87
CA PHE A 256 -29.92 9.05 22.28
C PHE A 256 -28.66 9.28 23.14
N GLU A 257 -28.84 9.56 24.42
CA GLU A 257 -27.71 9.67 25.35
C GLU A 257 -27.35 8.30 25.92
N ALA A 258 -26.08 7.94 25.81
CA ALA A 258 -25.48 6.81 26.51
C ALA A 258 -24.48 7.34 27.55
N GLN A 259 -24.15 6.52 28.55
CA GLN A 259 -23.08 6.83 29.50
C GLN A 259 -21.92 5.87 29.31
N ALA A 260 -20.70 6.41 29.25
CA ALA A 260 -19.45 5.67 29.37
C ALA A 260 -18.63 6.31 30.49
N ASP A 261 -18.18 5.49 31.45
CA ASP A 261 -17.45 5.94 32.64
C ASP A 261 -18.14 7.07 33.42
N GLY A 262 -19.48 7.03 33.48
CA GLY A 262 -20.31 8.03 34.17
C GLY A 262 -20.42 9.38 33.45
N GLN A 263 -19.86 9.54 32.24
CA GLN A 263 -20.07 10.71 31.41
C GLN A 263 -21.11 10.44 30.31
N PRO A 264 -22.14 11.29 30.17
CA PRO A 264 -23.11 11.16 29.09
C PRO A 264 -22.48 11.57 27.76
N PHE A 265 -22.85 10.87 26.68
CA PHE A 265 -22.52 11.23 25.32
C PHE A 265 -23.64 10.87 24.35
N THR A 266 -23.75 11.62 23.26
CA THR A 266 -24.79 11.44 22.26
C THR A 266 -24.39 10.39 21.23
N VAL A 267 -25.18 9.33 21.12
CA VAL A 267 -25.04 8.21 20.18
C VAL A 267 -25.96 8.47 18.99
N THR A 268 -25.45 8.34 17.77
CA THR A 268 -26.29 8.42 16.54
C THR A 268 -26.58 7.00 16.05
N VAL A 269 -27.85 6.70 15.78
CA VAL A 269 -28.30 5.40 15.28
C VAL A 269 -27.85 5.21 13.82
N PRO A 270 -27.26 4.05 13.46
CA PRO A 270 -26.85 3.77 12.08
C PRO A 270 -28.03 3.73 11.11
N MET A 271 -27.74 3.95 9.82
CA MET A 271 -28.74 3.77 8.75
C MET A 271 -29.24 2.33 8.75
N GLY A 272 -30.55 2.14 8.68
CA GLY A 272 -31.24 0.85 8.89
C GLY A 272 -31.90 0.67 10.26
N GLY A 273 -31.66 1.59 11.21
CA GLY A 273 -32.21 1.50 12.57
C GLY A 273 -31.50 0.45 13.43
N VAL A 274 -31.94 0.30 14.68
CA VAL A 274 -31.46 -0.72 15.61
C VAL A 274 -32.63 -1.28 16.42
N GLU A 275 -32.63 -2.58 16.72
CA GLU A 275 -33.64 -3.20 17.58
C GLU A 275 -33.28 -3.06 19.07
N GLU A 276 -34.27 -3.05 19.96
CA GLU A 276 -34.04 -3.06 21.41
C GLU A 276 -33.11 -4.22 21.81
N GLY A 277 -32.08 -3.92 22.59
CA GLY A 277 -31.06 -4.89 23.00
C GLY A 277 -29.98 -5.16 21.95
N GLN A 278 -30.11 -4.65 20.71
CA GLN A 278 -29.09 -4.82 19.69
C GLN A 278 -27.82 -4.06 20.08
N LYS A 279 -26.68 -4.75 20.00
CA LYS A 279 -25.36 -4.16 20.18
C LYS A 279 -24.86 -3.57 18.88
N PHE A 280 -24.37 -2.34 18.93
CA PHE A 280 -23.74 -1.69 17.78
C PHE A 280 -22.59 -0.78 18.23
N GLN A 281 -21.71 -0.44 17.29
CA GLN A 281 -20.49 0.31 17.57
C GLN A 281 -20.69 1.79 17.25
N VAL A 282 -20.31 2.68 18.19
CA VAL A 282 -20.30 4.14 17.96
C VAL A 282 -18.98 4.79 18.33
N PRO A 283 -18.53 5.79 17.56
CA PRO A 283 -17.24 6.45 17.79
C PRO A 283 -17.26 7.23 19.11
N VAL A 284 -16.20 7.13 19.91
CA VAL A 284 -16.01 7.94 21.13
C VAL A 284 -16.01 9.44 20.78
N PRO A 285 -16.77 10.28 21.50
CA PRO A 285 -16.86 11.71 21.24
C PRO A 285 -15.51 12.42 21.34
N SER A 286 -15.24 13.31 20.39
CA SER A 286 -14.08 14.19 20.42
C SER A 286 -14.21 15.21 21.56
N GLY A 287 -13.66 14.89 22.74
CA GLY A 287 -13.69 15.77 23.91
C GLY A 287 -13.89 15.04 25.24
N SER A 288 -14.34 13.79 25.23
CA SER A 288 -14.41 12.98 26.44
C SER A 288 -12.99 12.74 26.98
N ARG A 289 -12.76 13.10 28.26
CA ARG A 289 -11.58 12.67 29.05
C ARG A 289 -11.65 11.20 29.45
N VAL A 290 -12.41 10.39 28.72
CA VAL A 290 -12.14 8.96 28.67
C VAL A 290 -10.75 8.88 28.08
N LEU A 291 -9.73 8.82 28.96
CA LEU A 291 -8.41 8.35 28.59
C LEU A 291 -8.71 7.08 27.81
N PRO A 292 -8.47 7.03 26.49
CA PRO A 292 -8.91 5.92 25.66
C PRO A 292 -8.47 4.68 26.40
N ALA A 293 -9.45 3.89 26.88
CA ALA A 293 -9.21 2.74 27.75
C ALA A 293 -7.97 2.06 27.20
N SER A 294 -6.86 2.14 27.97
CA SER A 294 -5.49 2.20 27.45
C SER A 294 -5.39 1.62 26.04
N SER A 295 -5.00 2.42 25.04
CA SER A 295 -4.84 2.04 23.62
C SER A 295 -3.88 0.85 23.36
N SER A 296 -3.54 0.09 24.41
CA SER A 296 -2.81 -1.16 24.41
C SER A 296 -3.61 -2.33 23.83
N SER A 297 -4.94 -2.25 23.69
CA SER A 297 -5.69 -3.33 23.05
C SER A 297 -5.36 -3.36 21.55
N VAL A 298 -4.75 -4.48 21.12
CA VAL A 298 -4.43 -4.72 19.71
C VAL A 298 -5.74 -4.81 18.93
N PRO A 299 -5.90 -4.07 17.80
CA PRO A 299 -7.15 -4.06 17.05
C PRO A 299 -7.48 -5.46 16.50
N VAL A 300 -8.77 -5.81 16.54
CA VAL A 300 -9.33 -7.05 15.97
C VAL A 300 -10.05 -6.70 14.67
N GLY A 301 -10.01 -7.60 13.68
CA GLY A 301 -10.66 -7.43 12.39
C GLY A 301 -9.86 -6.62 11.35
N HIS A 302 -8.80 -5.93 11.75
CA HIS A 302 -7.98 -5.12 10.85
C HIS A 302 -6.53 -4.94 11.37
N TRP A 303 -5.61 -4.60 10.46
CA TRP A 303 -4.24 -4.25 10.82
C TRP A 303 -4.20 -2.91 11.56
N LYS A 304 -3.28 -2.78 12.53
CA LYS A 304 -3.09 -1.52 13.28
C LYS A 304 -2.66 -0.37 12.37
N ASP A 305 -1.85 -0.67 11.36
CA ASP A 305 -1.40 0.28 10.34
C ASP A 305 -1.40 -0.40 8.97
N ASP A 306 -1.44 0.38 7.88
CA ASP A 306 -1.25 -0.15 6.53
C ASP A 306 0.11 -0.83 6.38
N LEU A 307 0.20 -1.76 5.42
CA LEU A 307 1.46 -2.44 5.09
C LEU A 307 2.58 -1.43 4.87
N CYS A 308 2.26 -0.39 4.11
CA CYS A 308 3.21 0.55 3.57
C CYS A 308 3.30 1.84 4.42
N ALA A 309 2.60 1.91 5.56
CA ALA A 309 2.70 2.99 6.57
C ALA A 309 3.92 2.83 7.49
N CYS A 310 4.97 2.16 6.99
CA CYS A 310 6.15 1.80 7.79
C CYS A 310 6.94 3.00 8.32
N CYS A 311 6.79 4.17 7.68
CA CYS A 311 7.36 5.45 8.10
C CYS A 311 6.45 6.31 8.99
N GLY A 312 5.28 5.81 9.42
CA GLY A 312 4.34 6.57 10.25
C GLY A 312 4.94 7.04 11.58
N LEU A 313 5.86 6.25 12.14
CA LEU A 313 6.64 6.59 13.35
C LEU A 313 7.99 7.28 13.03
N GLY A 314 8.23 7.64 11.77
CA GLY A 314 9.48 8.19 11.26
C GLY A 314 10.37 7.16 10.54
N CYS A 315 11.16 7.63 9.56
CA CYS A 315 12.05 6.79 8.74
C CYS A 315 13.19 6.13 9.54
N PHE A 316 13.56 6.72 10.68
CA PHE A 316 14.61 6.24 11.58
C PHE A 316 14.05 5.51 12.80
N HIS A 317 12.75 5.21 12.83
CA HIS A 317 12.17 4.45 13.92
C HIS A 317 12.83 3.06 14.00
N PRO A 318 13.23 2.58 15.20
CA PRO A 318 13.94 1.31 15.35
C PRO A 318 13.26 0.12 14.69
N SER A 319 11.92 0.05 14.71
CA SER A 319 11.20 -1.05 14.02
C SER A 319 11.33 -1.00 12.50
N LEU A 320 11.43 0.17 11.88
CA LEU A 320 11.64 0.27 10.44
C LEU A 320 13.10 -0.02 10.09
N CYS A 321 14.04 0.59 10.82
CA CYS A 321 15.46 0.35 10.62
C CYS A 321 15.82 -1.13 10.82
N MET A 322 15.29 -1.78 11.85
CA MET A 322 15.46 -3.21 12.06
C MET A 322 14.77 -4.03 10.99
N ALA A 323 13.58 -3.65 10.50
CA ALA A 323 12.94 -4.36 9.39
C ALA A 323 13.78 -4.32 8.11
N TYR A 324 14.55 -3.25 7.91
CA TYR A 324 15.42 -3.07 6.75
C TYR A 324 16.79 -3.75 6.93
N CYS A 325 17.49 -3.48 8.03
CA CYS A 325 18.87 -3.94 8.26
C CYS A 325 18.94 -5.34 8.87
N CYS A 326 17.96 -5.70 9.70
CA CYS A 326 17.98 -6.89 10.56
C CYS A 326 16.60 -7.56 10.59
N SER A 327 16.01 -7.76 9.42
CA SER A 327 14.61 -8.20 9.25
C SER A 327 14.28 -9.44 10.08
N MET A 328 15.20 -10.40 10.13
CA MET A 328 15.06 -11.64 10.87
C MET A 328 15.07 -11.44 12.39
N LEU A 329 15.85 -10.50 12.92
CA LEU A 329 15.85 -10.16 14.35
C LEU A 329 14.53 -9.50 14.74
N LEU A 330 13.99 -8.60 13.91
CA LEU A 330 12.69 -7.99 14.18
C LEU A 330 11.54 -8.99 14.08
N LEU A 331 11.59 -9.89 13.09
CA LEU A 331 10.62 -10.98 12.99
C LEU A 331 10.69 -11.87 14.25
N ALA A 332 11.89 -12.16 14.74
CA ALA A 332 12.08 -12.90 15.97
C ALA A 332 11.43 -12.19 17.18
N GLN A 333 11.54 -10.86 17.27
CA GLN A 333 10.86 -10.06 18.30
C GLN A 333 9.33 -10.15 18.20
N VAL A 334 8.78 -10.16 16.98
CA VAL A 334 7.34 -10.38 16.75
C VAL A 334 6.93 -11.77 17.22
N MET A 335 7.68 -12.79 16.80
CA MET A 335 7.39 -14.19 17.14
C MET A 335 7.49 -14.46 18.65
N THR A 336 8.47 -13.86 19.34
CA THR A 336 8.59 -13.98 20.80
C THR A 336 7.40 -13.34 21.52
N ARG A 337 6.92 -12.17 21.08
CA ARG A 337 5.69 -11.55 21.64
C ARG A 337 4.44 -12.42 21.41
N LEU A 338 4.37 -13.09 20.27
CA LEU A 338 3.29 -14.02 19.93
C LEU A 338 3.42 -15.40 20.60
N LYS A 339 4.50 -15.65 21.36
CA LYS A 339 4.83 -16.96 21.96
C LYS A 339 4.94 -18.09 20.92
N LEU A 340 5.42 -17.77 19.72
CA LEU A 340 5.67 -18.72 18.65
C LEU A 340 7.06 -19.37 18.79
N LYS A 341 7.18 -20.61 18.31
CA LYS A 341 8.48 -21.27 18.12
C LYS A 341 9.21 -20.69 16.91
N TRP A 342 10.51 -20.91 16.77
CA TRP A 342 11.33 -20.46 15.62
C TRP A 342 10.83 -20.92 14.25
N SER A 343 10.01 -21.97 14.19
CA SER A 343 9.34 -22.48 12.99
C SER A 343 7.97 -21.83 12.71
N ALA A 344 7.61 -20.78 13.46
CA ALA A 344 6.31 -20.10 13.44
C ALA A 344 5.12 -21.03 13.75
N GLN A 345 5.33 -22.03 14.61
CA GLN A 345 4.28 -22.91 15.14
C GLN A 345 3.84 -22.45 16.54
N GLU A 346 2.56 -22.67 16.84
CA GLU A 346 1.96 -22.44 18.15
C GLU A 346 2.42 -23.48 19.20
N GLY A 347 2.09 -23.21 20.47
CA GLY A 347 2.32 -24.16 21.56
C GLY A 347 3.74 -24.13 22.14
N GLY A 348 4.38 -22.96 22.13
CA GLY A 348 5.60 -22.71 22.88
C GLY A 348 5.30 -22.36 24.35
N ASN A 349 5.95 -23.01 25.32
CA ASN A 349 6.01 -22.43 26.67
C ASN A 349 6.83 -21.12 26.64
N VAL A 350 6.72 -20.28 27.65
CA VAL A 350 7.43 -18.98 27.71
C VAL A 350 8.95 -19.14 27.50
N ALA A 351 9.53 -20.25 27.98
CA ALA A 351 10.93 -20.59 27.77
C ALA A 351 11.27 -20.84 26.28
N GLN A 352 10.40 -21.53 25.53
CA GLN A 352 10.54 -21.75 24.09
C GLN A 352 10.38 -20.45 23.28
N ALA A 353 9.53 -19.53 23.73
CA ALA A 353 9.39 -18.21 23.10
C ALA A 353 10.66 -17.36 23.25
N SER A 354 11.31 -17.36 24.43
CA SER A 354 12.60 -16.69 24.64
C SER A 354 13.72 -17.33 23.81
N SER A 355 13.71 -18.66 23.68
CA SER A 355 14.65 -19.40 22.83
C SER A 355 14.51 -19.05 21.35
N THR A 356 13.31 -18.68 20.90
CA THR A 356 13.04 -18.31 19.50
C THR A 356 13.87 -17.11 19.04
N PHE A 357 13.97 -16.06 19.87
CA PHE A 357 14.81 -14.91 19.55
C PHE A 357 16.27 -15.31 19.36
N ARG A 358 16.81 -16.12 20.27
CA ARG A 358 18.21 -16.56 20.25
C ARG A 358 18.51 -17.45 19.05
N ILE A 359 17.62 -18.39 18.72
CA ILE A 359 17.77 -19.29 17.57
C ILE A 359 17.76 -18.48 16.27
N LEU A 360 16.79 -17.59 16.08
CA LEU A 360 16.71 -16.77 14.87
C LEU A 360 17.86 -15.77 14.78
N ALA A 361 18.33 -15.22 15.90
CA ALA A 361 19.53 -14.38 15.93
C ALA A 361 20.79 -15.15 15.50
N PHE A 362 20.98 -16.37 16.02
CA PHE A 362 22.07 -17.24 15.60
C PHE A 362 22.00 -17.59 14.12
N LEU A 363 20.82 -17.99 13.63
CA LEU A 363 20.60 -18.31 12.22
C LEU A 363 20.87 -17.10 11.31
N TRP A 364 20.54 -15.88 11.76
CA TRP A 364 20.81 -14.66 11.01
C TRP A 364 22.32 -14.36 10.93
N ILE A 365 23.05 -14.49 12.05
CA ILE A 365 24.51 -14.35 12.08
C ILE A 365 25.17 -15.42 11.19
N ALA A 366 24.72 -16.67 11.28
CA ALA A 366 25.20 -17.76 10.46
C ALA A 366 24.94 -17.51 8.96
N PHE A 367 23.78 -16.97 8.60
CA PHE A 367 23.46 -16.59 7.24
C PHE A 367 24.33 -15.43 6.73
N ILE A 368 24.61 -14.43 7.56
CA ILE A 368 25.58 -13.36 7.21
C ILE A 368 26.96 -13.97 6.96
N GLY A 369 27.43 -14.84 7.86
CA GLY A 369 28.70 -15.55 7.68
C GLY A 369 28.72 -16.36 6.38
N LEU A 370 27.65 -17.09 6.07
CA LEU A 370 27.50 -17.86 4.84
C LEU A 370 27.57 -16.96 3.59
N GLN A 371 26.91 -15.81 3.61
CA GLN A 371 26.96 -14.82 2.53
C GLN A 371 28.37 -14.28 2.33
N ILE A 372 29.06 -13.91 3.42
CA ILE A 372 30.45 -13.44 3.36
C ILE A 372 31.35 -14.52 2.75
N THR A 373 31.25 -15.76 3.24
CA THR A 373 32.01 -16.91 2.70
C THR A 373 31.73 -17.14 1.21
N LEU A 374 30.45 -17.07 0.79
CA LEU A 374 30.07 -17.19 -0.62
C LEU A 374 30.70 -16.07 -1.48
N GLN A 375 30.76 -14.83 -0.98
CA GLN A 375 31.44 -13.75 -1.69
C GLN A 375 32.94 -14.01 -1.83
N ILE A 376 33.60 -14.41 -0.74
CA ILE A 376 35.04 -14.75 -0.75
C ILE A 376 35.34 -15.87 -1.75
N LEU A 377 34.51 -16.93 -1.79
CA LEU A 377 34.70 -18.03 -2.73
C LEU A 377 34.47 -17.60 -4.18
N LYS A 378 33.45 -16.78 -4.46
CA LYS A 378 33.23 -16.23 -5.81
C LYS A 378 34.42 -15.41 -6.29
N LEU A 379 35.03 -14.63 -5.39
CA LEU A 379 36.23 -13.85 -5.69
C LEU A 379 37.44 -14.75 -5.95
N ARG A 380 37.63 -15.80 -5.14
CA ARG A 380 38.70 -16.78 -5.35
C ARG A 380 38.57 -17.49 -6.69
N GLU A 381 37.36 -17.90 -7.07
CA GLU A 381 37.11 -18.55 -8.36
C GLU A 381 37.37 -17.61 -9.54
N LEU A 382 36.98 -16.35 -9.42
CA LEU A 382 37.27 -15.34 -10.45
C LEU A 382 38.78 -15.13 -10.61
N ASN A 383 39.54 -15.08 -9.50
CA ASN A 383 41.00 -14.97 -9.55
C ASN A 383 41.64 -16.21 -10.18
N TYR A 384 41.15 -17.40 -9.86
CA TYR A 384 41.65 -18.66 -10.45
C TYR A 384 41.46 -18.70 -11.97
N GLU A 385 40.27 -18.33 -12.44
CA GLU A 385 39.95 -18.29 -13.87
C GLU A 385 40.84 -17.28 -14.63
N VAL A 386 41.12 -16.13 -14.04
CA VAL A 386 42.05 -15.12 -14.61
C VAL A 386 43.48 -15.66 -14.71
N GLU A 387 43.95 -16.38 -13.70
CA GLU A 387 45.32 -16.90 -13.65
C GLU A 387 45.53 -18.10 -14.58
N HIS A 388 44.57 -19.04 -14.64
CA HIS A 388 44.73 -20.31 -15.35
C HIS A 388 44.04 -20.33 -16.72
N GLY A 389 43.20 -19.34 -17.02
CA GLY A 389 42.41 -19.28 -18.26
C GLY A 389 41.22 -20.26 -18.32
N GLU A 390 40.99 -21.05 -17.27
CA GLU A 390 39.89 -22.01 -17.17
C GLU A 390 39.29 -22.01 -15.74
N PRO A 391 37.97 -22.25 -15.59
CA PRO A 391 37.32 -22.28 -14.29
C PRO A 391 37.70 -23.54 -13.48
N ASN A 392 37.95 -23.39 -12.18
CA ASN A 392 38.15 -24.52 -11.27
C ASN A 392 36.81 -25.25 -11.05
N ALA A 393 36.65 -26.43 -11.65
CA ALA A 393 35.42 -27.21 -11.53
C ALA A 393 35.00 -27.47 -10.06
N THR A 394 35.97 -27.67 -9.16
CA THR A 394 35.68 -27.91 -7.73
C THR A 394 35.12 -26.67 -7.05
N GLY A 395 35.71 -25.51 -7.32
CA GLY A 395 35.27 -24.28 -6.69
C GLY A 395 33.98 -23.72 -7.30
N ALA A 396 33.79 -23.84 -8.61
CA ALA A 396 32.50 -23.60 -9.27
C ALA A 396 31.38 -24.45 -8.65
N PHE A 397 31.64 -25.74 -8.38
CA PHE A 397 30.71 -26.63 -7.69
C PHE A 397 30.41 -26.16 -6.25
N MET A 398 31.43 -25.77 -5.49
CA MET A 398 31.25 -25.24 -4.13
C MET A 398 30.42 -23.94 -4.11
N VAL A 399 30.68 -23.03 -5.05
CA VAL A 399 29.89 -21.80 -5.22
C VAL A 399 28.44 -22.15 -5.53
N LEU A 400 28.18 -23.09 -6.44
CA LEU A 400 26.83 -23.56 -6.76
C LEU A 400 26.13 -24.12 -5.51
N LEU A 401 26.78 -25.02 -4.78
CA LEU A 401 26.24 -25.63 -3.56
C LEU A 401 25.87 -24.57 -2.52
N LEU A 402 26.75 -23.60 -2.27
CA LEU A 402 26.48 -22.53 -1.31
C LEU A 402 25.37 -21.58 -1.77
N ASN A 403 25.25 -21.28 -3.08
CA ASN A 403 24.10 -20.55 -3.60
C ASN A 403 22.78 -21.31 -3.35
N LEU A 404 22.76 -22.64 -3.47
CA LEU A 404 21.58 -23.46 -3.14
C LEU A 404 21.24 -23.40 -1.66
N VAL A 405 22.23 -23.42 -0.76
CA VAL A 405 22.00 -23.25 0.68
C VAL A 405 21.44 -21.86 1.00
N VAL A 406 21.99 -20.80 0.40
CA VAL A 406 21.48 -19.43 0.53
C VAL A 406 20.03 -19.32 0.04
N MET A 407 19.72 -19.96 -1.08
CA MET A 407 18.37 -20.01 -1.65
C MET A 407 17.41 -20.73 -0.71
N ALA A 408 17.79 -21.91 -0.21
CA ALA A 408 16.99 -22.68 0.75
C ALA A 408 16.72 -21.88 2.03
N PHE A 409 17.72 -21.16 2.55
CA PHE A 409 17.55 -20.27 3.70
C PHE A 409 16.59 -19.11 3.39
N SER A 410 16.68 -18.51 2.20
CA SER A 410 15.81 -17.42 1.78
C SER A 410 14.35 -17.89 1.66
N ILE A 411 14.12 -19.10 1.14
CA ILE A 411 12.80 -19.74 1.09
C ILE A 411 12.29 -20.01 2.51
N PHE A 412 13.13 -20.57 3.38
CA PHE A 412 12.79 -20.78 4.79
C PHE A 412 12.37 -19.47 5.46
N PHE A 413 13.14 -18.39 5.25
CA PHE A 413 12.85 -17.08 5.81
C PHE A 413 11.51 -16.52 5.31
N LEU A 414 11.24 -16.64 4.01
CA LEU A 414 9.95 -16.25 3.44
C LEU A 414 8.80 -17.03 4.07
N VAL A 415 8.92 -18.36 4.19
CA VAL A 415 7.90 -19.23 4.77
C VAL A 415 7.59 -18.84 6.22
N ILE A 416 8.60 -18.53 7.06
CA ILE A 416 8.34 -18.13 8.44
C ILE A 416 7.67 -16.75 8.57
N ILE A 417 7.95 -15.81 7.67
CA ILE A 417 7.23 -14.53 7.63
C ILE A 417 5.76 -14.77 7.26
N CYS A 418 5.51 -15.55 6.20
CA CYS A 418 4.16 -15.89 5.76
C CYS A 418 3.36 -16.56 6.89
N LYS A 419 3.95 -17.55 7.56
CA LYS A 419 3.31 -18.25 8.68
C LYS A 419 3.03 -17.31 9.86
N THR A 420 3.99 -16.46 10.21
CA THR A 420 3.84 -15.50 11.32
C THR A 420 2.74 -14.49 11.01
N ARG A 421 2.72 -13.97 9.78
CA ARG A 421 1.68 -13.04 9.33
C ARG A 421 0.29 -13.68 9.34
N ARG A 422 0.18 -14.89 8.80
CA ARG A 422 -1.05 -15.68 8.83
C ARG A 422 -1.54 -15.92 10.26
N HIS A 423 -0.64 -16.32 11.17
CA HIS A 423 -0.98 -16.52 12.58
C HIS A 423 -1.50 -15.24 13.24
N ILE A 424 -0.89 -14.08 12.99
CA ILE A 424 -1.41 -12.79 13.49
C ILE A 424 -2.83 -12.56 12.96
N ARG A 425 -3.06 -12.79 11.67
CA ARG A 425 -4.36 -12.57 11.05
C ARG A 425 -5.44 -13.50 11.61
N GLU A 426 -5.13 -14.78 11.78
CA GLU A 426 -6.03 -15.75 12.43
C GLU A 426 -6.31 -15.34 13.89
N LYS A 427 -5.27 -14.97 14.65
CA LYS A 427 -5.38 -14.57 16.06
C LYS A 427 -6.23 -13.31 16.26
N TYR A 428 -6.10 -12.32 15.39
CA TYR A 428 -6.81 -11.04 15.48
C TYR A 428 -7.96 -10.93 14.45
N GLN A 429 -8.42 -12.06 13.88
CA GLN A 429 -9.54 -12.13 12.94
C GLN A 429 -9.44 -11.15 11.74
N ILE A 430 -8.22 -10.90 11.24
CA ILE A 430 -7.97 -9.96 10.13
C ILE A 430 -8.24 -10.66 8.78
N PRO A 431 -9.31 -10.29 8.04
CA PRO A 431 -9.67 -10.95 6.79
C PRO A 431 -8.63 -10.64 5.69
N GLU A 432 -8.60 -11.50 4.67
CA GLU A 432 -7.89 -11.18 3.42
C GLU A 432 -8.66 -10.10 2.72
N GLN A 433 -7.97 -9.09 2.21
CA GLN A 433 -8.62 -7.99 1.50
C GLN A 433 -8.55 -8.21 -0.01
N GLN A 434 -7.42 -8.71 -0.53
CA GLN A 434 -7.12 -8.57 -1.96
C GLN A 434 -6.69 -9.87 -2.65
N CYS A 435 -5.85 -10.69 -2.01
CA CYS A 435 -5.28 -11.91 -2.62
C CYS A 435 -5.72 -13.13 -1.81
N HIS A 436 -6.91 -13.66 -2.14
CA HIS A 436 -7.46 -14.80 -1.41
C HIS A 436 -6.52 -16.01 -1.46
N GLY A 437 -6.03 -16.45 -0.29
CA GLY A 437 -5.09 -17.55 -0.07
C GLY A 437 -3.62 -17.22 -0.28
N CYS A 438 -3.29 -16.03 -0.77
CA CYS A 438 -1.93 -15.65 -1.20
C CYS A 438 -1.42 -14.31 -0.63
N GLU A 439 -2.29 -13.53 0.03
CA GLU A 439 -1.97 -12.17 0.49
C GLU A 439 -0.70 -12.14 1.35
N ASP A 440 -0.56 -13.09 2.27
CA ASP A 440 0.58 -13.14 3.17
C ASP A 440 1.89 -13.46 2.43
N CYS A 441 1.84 -14.31 1.41
CA CYS A 441 3.00 -14.63 0.57
C CYS A 441 3.41 -13.44 -0.29
N CYS A 442 2.44 -12.80 -0.95
CA CYS A 442 2.70 -11.62 -1.79
C CYS A 442 3.27 -10.47 -0.96
N CYS A 443 2.67 -10.14 0.18
CA CYS A 443 3.18 -9.07 1.05
C CYS A 443 4.61 -9.37 1.51
N SER A 444 4.85 -10.59 2.00
CA SER A 444 6.15 -11.00 2.55
C SER A 444 7.26 -11.02 1.49
N TYR A 445 6.94 -11.42 0.26
CA TYR A 445 7.90 -11.46 -0.84
C TYR A 445 8.17 -10.07 -1.44
N TRP A 446 7.13 -9.30 -1.73
CA TRP A 446 7.26 -8.02 -2.46
C TRP A 446 7.64 -6.83 -1.57
N CYS A 447 7.26 -6.83 -0.28
CA CYS A 447 7.75 -5.84 0.67
C CYS A 447 8.01 -6.45 2.06
N THR A 448 9.02 -7.33 2.14
CA THR A 448 9.45 -7.99 3.39
C THR A 448 9.60 -7.01 4.56
N CYS A 449 10.29 -5.88 4.37
CA CYS A 449 10.49 -4.90 5.45
C CYS A 449 9.18 -4.24 5.90
N CYS A 450 8.31 -3.87 4.95
CA CYS A 450 6.98 -3.34 5.25
C CYS A 450 6.17 -4.36 6.08
N THR A 451 6.14 -5.62 5.66
CA THR A 451 5.40 -6.71 6.29
C THR A 451 5.85 -6.93 7.72
N ILE A 452 7.15 -7.08 7.95
CA ILE A 452 7.69 -7.32 9.30
C ILE A 452 7.46 -6.08 10.18
N SER A 453 7.64 -4.88 9.63
CA SER A 453 7.38 -3.63 10.36
C SER A 453 5.90 -3.47 10.74
N GLN A 454 4.97 -3.80 9.84
CA GLN A 454 3.52 -3.81 10.11
C GLN A 454 3.18 -4.80 11.22
N MET A 455 3.68 -6.04 11.14
CA MET A 455 3.48 -7.03 12.21
C MET A 455 4.06 -6.56 13.55
N ALA A 456 5.23 -5.90 13.52
CA ALA A 456 5.87 -5.38 14.71
C ALA A 456 5.07 -4.28 15.41
N ARG A 457 4.50 -3.34 14.65
CA ARG A 457 3.61 -2.29 15.19
C ARG A 457 2.26 -2.84 15.62
N HIS A 458 1.72 -3.82 14.91
CA HIS A 458 0.45 -4.43 15.30
C HIS A 458 0.57 -5.17 16.64
N THR A 459 1.67 -5.90 16.86
CA THR A 459 1.93 -6.64 18.10
C THR A 459 2.58 -5.81 19.20
N GLY A 460 2.78 -4.50 19.03
CA GLY A 460 3.47 -3.67 20.03
C GLY A 460 3.04 -2.23 20.01
N ASP A 461 2.86 -1.64 21.19
CA ASP A 461 2.44 -0.26 21.28
C ASP A 461 3.62 0.71 21.41
N TYR A 462 4.19 1.07 20.26
CA TYR A 462 5.33 2.00 20.19
C TYR A 462 4.95 3.48 20.44
N ALA A 463 3.65 3.80 20.53
CA ALA A 463 3.21 5.14 20.91
C ALA A 463 3.35 5.36 22.42
N THR A 464 3.11 4.30 23.22
CA THR A 464 3.20 4.33 24.68
C THR A 464 4.57 3.89 25.18
N HIS A 465 5.19 2.92 24.50
CA HIS A 465 6.46 2.33 24.92
C HIS A 465 7.58 2.67 23.93
N GLY A 466 8.70 3.18 24.43
CA GLY A 466 9.89 3.40 23.59
C GLY A 466 10.40 2.09 22.99
N SER A 467 10.65 2.07 21.68
CA SER A 467 11.19 0.89 21.01
C SER A 467 12.65 0.62 21.40
N ARG A 468 13.04 -0.67 21.48
CA ARG A 468 14.41 -1.09 21.77
C ARG A 468 14.99 -1.92 20.63
N TRP A 469 16.24 -1.61 20.29
CA TRP A 469 17.02 -2.38 19.33
C TRP A 469 17.46 -3.71 19.95
N CYS A 470 17.38 -4.78 19.16
CA CYS A 470 17.97 -6.09 19.48
C CYS A 470 17.61 -6.70 20.86
N SER A 471 16.52 -6.27 21.51
CA SER A 471 15.98 -6.97 22.69
C SER A 471 15.10 -8.15 22.25
N GLU A 472 14.80 -9.09 23.17
CA GLU A 472 13.99 -10.27 22.83
C GLU A 472 12.58 -9.92 22.30
N THR A 473 12.01 -8.78 22.71
CA THR A 473 10.63 -8.37 22.36
C THR A 473 10.53 -7.03 21.64
N GLY A 474 11.63 -6.29 21.52
CA GLY A 474 11.65 -4.93 20.96
C GLY A 474 10.99 -3.86 21.85
N LEU A 475 10.58 -4.23 23.07
CA LEU A 475 9.90 -3.37 24.06
C LEU A 475 10.74 -3.24 25.35
N PRO A 476 10.50 -2.22 26.18
CA PRO A 476 11.17 -2.08 27.47
C PRO A 476 10.62 -3.09 28.49
N PRO A 477 11.40 -3.49 29.52
CA PRO A 477 10.97 -4.46 30.53
C PRO A 477 9.65 -4.08 31.24
N SER A 478 9.38 -2.78 31.41
CA SER A 478 8.16 -2.27 32.03
C SER A 478 6.88 -2.54 31.23
N ALA A 479 6.98 -2.88 29.95
CA ALA A 479 5.83 -3.21 29.10
C ALA A 479 5.28 -4.63 29.37
N HIS A 480 6.08 -5.53 29.97
CA HIS A 480 5.70 -6.93 30.19
C HIS A 480 4.79 -7.14 31.40
N SER A 481 4.84 -6.23 32.38
CA SER A 481 4.05 -6.35 33.61
C SER A 481 2.55 -6.14 33.40
N SER A 482 2.12 -5.49 32.31
CA SER A 482 0.71 -5.18 32.05
C SER A 482 -0.07 -6.26 31.28
N GLU A 483 0.61 -7.22 30.64
CA GLU A 483 -0.05 -8.19 29.74
C GLU A 483 -0.41 -9.53 30.41
N THR A 484 0.00 -9.74 31.67
CA THR A 484 -0.10 -11.04 32.35
C THR A 484 -1.50 -11.34 32.91
N GLU A 485 -2.47 -10.42 32.82
CA GLU A 485 -3.80 -10.58 33.42
C GLU A 485 -4.98 -10.39 32.44
N LEU A 486 -4.87 -10.79 31.17
CA LEU A 486 -6.08 -10.96 30.36
C LEU A 486 -6.68 -12.36 30.68
N PRO A 487 -7.86 -12.45 31.34
CA PRO A 487 -8.46 -13.73 31.68
C PRO A 487 -8.77 -14.51 30.39
N THR A 488 -8.19 -15.70 30.27
CA THR A 488 -8.36 -16.63 29.13
C THR A 488 -9.76 -17.21 29.00
N SER A 489 -10.70 -16.80 29.84
CA SER A 489 -12.13 -17.06 29.68
C SER A 489 -12.83 -15.76 29.34
N VAL A 490 -13.08 -15.51 28.07
CA VAL A 490 -14.25 -14.71 27.70
C VAL A 490 -15.43 -15.58 28.12
N PRO A 491 -16.21 -15.25 29.17
CA PRO A 491 -17.44 -15.98 29.44
C PRO A 491 -18.30 -15.87 28.20
N SER A 492 -18.81 -17.00 27.70
CA SER A 492 -19.87 -16.98 26.69
C SER A 492 -21.02 -16.17 27.26
N ILE A 493 -21.16 -14.94 26.79
CA ILE A 493 -22.33 -14.11 27.06
C ILE A 493 -23.44 -14.73 26.22
N VAL A 494 -24.32 -15.47 26.89
CA VAL A 494 -25.63 -15.88 26.37
C VAL A 494 -26.58 -14.70 26.53
#